data_AF-A0A409V6I1-F1
#
_entry.id   AF-A0A409V6I1-F1
#
_cell.length_a   1.000
_cell.length_b   1.000
_cell.length_c   1.000
_cell.angle_alpha   90.00
_cell.angle_beta   90.00
_cell.angle_gamma   90.00
#
_symmetry.space_group_name_H-M   'P 1'
#
loop_
_entity.id
_entity.type
_entity.pdbx_description
1 polymer ?
#
loop_
_entity_poly.entity_id
_entity_poly.type
_entity_poly.pdbx_seq_one_letter_code
_entity_poly.pdbx_strand_id
1 'polypeptide(L)'
;MRIGVHSGKVLSGVIGLNKWQYDVWSDDVTLANNMEASGIPGKVHITKNVLVQLGDNHQFMVENGNGQERNEYLREKNIETFILSVKQPISQKSVNNSKMRASE
;
A
#
# COMPACT_ATOMS: atom_id res chain seq x y z
N MET A 1 5.87 8.67 -1.24
CA MET A 1 4.94 7.77 -1.96
C MET A 1 4.16 6.96 -0.93
N ARG A 2 2.84 6.88 -1.04
CA ARG A 2 1.98 6.01 -0.23
C ARG A 2 1.30 5.01 -1.16
N ILE A 3 0.94 3.84 -0.64
CA ILE A 3 0.34 2.78 -1.43
C ILE A 3 -0.85 2.23 -0.64
N GLY A 4 -2.03 2.23 -1.24
CA GLY A 4 -3.24 1.60 -0.72
C GLY A 4 -3.68 0.44 -1.62
N VAL A 5 -3.97 -0.72 -1.03
CA VAL A 5 -4.36 -1.92 -1.77
C VAL A 5 -5.65 -2.49 -1.21
N HIS A 6 -6.59 -2.73 -2.11
CA HIS A 6 -7.86 -3.39 -1.81
C HIS A 6 -8.23 -4.35 -2.94
N SER A 7 -8.86 -5.45 -2.57
CA SER A 7 -9.36 -6.47 -3.49
C SER A 7 -10.88 -6.51 -3.43
N GLY A 8 -11.51 -6.21 -4.56
CA GLY A 8 -12.95 -6.11 -4.71
C GLY A 8 -13.38 -6.28 -6.18
N LYS A 9 -14.64 -5.94 -6.45
CA LYS A 9 -15.24 -5.99 -7.80
C LYS A 9 -15.15 -4.61 -8.44
N VAL A 10 -14.93 -4.59 -9.75
CA VAL A 10 -14.82 -3.33 -10.50
C VAL A 10 -15.58 -3.38 -11.81
N LEU A 11 -16.14 -2.23 -12.20
CA LEU A 11 -16.61 -1.99 -13.56
C LEU A 11 -15.49 -1.30 -14.33
N SER A 12 -15.17 -1.80 -15.51
CA SER A 12 -14.15 -1.19 -16.37
C SER A 12 -14.67 -1.04 -17.78
N GLY A 13 -14.16 -0.04 -18.49
CA GLY A 13 -14.60 0.24 -19.85
C GLY A 13 -13.71 1.25 -20.55
N VAL A 14 -13.92 1.38 -21.86
CA VAL A 14 -13.31 2.42 -22.68
C VAL A 14 -14.36 3.49 -22.94
N ILE A 15 -14.01 4.74 -22.66
CA ILE A 15 -14.87 5.91 -22.91
C ILE A 15 -14.25 6.81 -23.97
N GLY A 16 -15.11 7.51 -24.72
CA GLY A 16 -14.72 8.47 -25.75
C GLY A 16 -14.92 7.97 -27.17
N LEU A 17 -15.20 8.89 -28.10
CA LEU A 17 -15.40 8.58 -29.52
C LEU A 17 -14.12 8.79 -30.34
N ASN A 18 -13.38 9.88 -30.08
CA ASN A 18 -12.17 10.26 -30.84
C ASN A 18 -10.87 10.09 -30.05
N LYS A 19 -10.92 10.16 -28.72
CA LYS A 19 -9.81 9.89 -27.82
C LYS A 19 -10.29 8.89 -26.79
N TRP A 20 -9.87 7.65 -26.97
CA TRP A 20 -10.29 6.56 -26.12
C TRP A 20 -9.49 6.56 -24.83
N GLN A 21 -10.18 6.50 -23.71
CA GLN A 21 -9.58 6.36 -22.39
C GLN A 21 -10.17 5.11 -21.74
N TYR A 22 -9.30 4.21 -21.31
CA TYR A 22 -9.68 3.11 -20.45
C TYR A 22 -9.69 3.58 -19.01
N ASP A 23 -10.76 3.27 -18.28
CA ASP A 23 -10.89 3.65 -16.89
C ASP A 23 -11.71 2.60 -16.10
N VAL A 24 -11.59 2.67 -14.77
CA VAL A 24 -12.13 1.68 -13.83
C VAL A 24 -12.86 2.41 -12.70
N TRP A 25 -14.11 2.03 -12.47
CA TRP A 25 -14.97 2.62 -11.44
C TRP A 25 -15.59 1.55 -10.55
N SER A 26 -15.60 1.82 -9.25
CA SER A 26 -16.31 1.03 -8.25
C SER A 26 -16.28 1.74 -6.90
N ASP A 27 -17.17 1.34 -6.00
CA ASP A 27 -17.04 1.64 -4.58
C ASP A 27 -15.73 1.06 -4.02
N ASP A 28 -15.30 -0.10 -4.52
CA ASP A 28 -14.04 -0.75 -4.13
C ASP A 28 -12.81 0.05 -4.60
N VAL A 29 -12.90 0.76 -5.73
CA VAL A 29 -11.86 1.70 -6.20
C VAL A 29 -11.83 2.93 -5.28
N THR A 30 -12.99 3.41 -4.86
CA THR A 30 -13.10 4.53 -3.91
C THR A 30 -12.53 4.15 -2.54
N LEU A 31 -12.77 2.91 -2.10
CA LEU A 31 -12.14 2.36 -0.90
C LEU A 31 -10.62 2.29 -1.06
N ALA A 32 -10.11 1.77 -2.18
CA ALA A 32 -8.66 1.73 -2.45
C ALA A 32 -8.02 3.13 -2.42
N ASN A 33 -8.72 4.14 -2.96
CA ASN A 33 -8.27 5.54 -2.90
C ASN A 33 -8.20 6.04 -1.44
N ASN A 34 -9.21 5.76 -0.62
CA ASN A 34 -9.18 6.11 0.80
C ASN A 34 -8.09 5.33 1.58
N MET A 35 -7.76 4.12 1.14
CA MET A 35 -6.65 3.34 1.69
C MET A 35 -5.29 3.98 1.38
N GLU A 36 -5.08 4.55 0.18
CA GLU A 36 -3.86 5.32 -0.13
C GLU A 36 -3.81 6.61 0.68
N ALA A 37 -4.93 7.34 0.74
CA ALA A 37 -5.01 8.63 1.44
C ALA A 37 -4.71 8.49 2.94
N SER A 38 -5.20 7.42 3.56
CA SER A 38 -4.94 7.06 4.96
C SER A 38 -3.62 6.30 5.17
N GLY A 39 -2.83 6.06 4.12
CA GLY A 39 -1.60 5.30 4.17
C GLY A 39 -0.42 6.07 4.77
N ILE A 40 0.58 5.35 5.27
CA ILE A 40 1.83 5.91 5.76
C ILE A 40 2.85 5.97 4.60
N PRO A 41 3.60 7.08 4.43
CA PRO A 41 4.63 7.16 3.40
C PRO A 41 5.65 6.02 3.50
N GLY A 42 5.96 5.38 2.38
CA GLY A 42 6.95 4.30 2.29
C GLY A 42 6.46 2.93 2.76
N LYS A 43 5.21 2.81 3.23
CA LYS A 43 4.58 1.54 3.59
C LYS A 43 3.38 1.22 2.70
N VAL A 44 3.02 -0.05 2.64
CA VAL A 44 1.83 -0.53 1.90
C VAL A 44 0.69 -0.72 2.88
N HIS A 45 -0.43 -0.03 2.63
CA HIS A 45 -1.63 -0.08 3.43
C HIS A 45 -2.65 -1.01 2.77
N ILE A 46 -3.14 -2.02 3.49
CA ILE A 46 -3.98 -3.08 2.95
C ILE A 46 -5.27 -3.26 3.76
N THR A 47 -6.30 -3.74 3.07
CA THR A 47 -7.55 -4.18 3.71
C THR A 47 -7.49 -5.65 4.13
N LYS A 48 -8.43 -6.08 4.98
CA LYS A 48 -8.60 -7.49 5.40
C LYS A 48 -8.72 -8.47 4.23
N ASN A 49 -9.43 -8.09 3.17
CA ASN A 49 -9.61 -8.95 1.99
C ASN A 49 -8.25 -9.34 1.37
N VAL A 50 -7.36 -8.36 1.26
CA VAL A 50 -6.01 -8.56 0.73
C VAL A 50 -5.20 -9.44 1.67
N LEU A 51 -5.33 -9.23 2.99
CA LEU A 51 -4.64 -10.05 3.99
C LEU A 51 -5.02 -11.53 3.87
N VAL A 52 -6.31 -11.84 3.70
CA VAL A 52 -6.79 -13.23 3.50
C VAL A 52 -6.22 -13.83 2.23
N GLN A 53 -6.13 -13.05 1.14
CA GLN A 53 -5.56 -13.51 -0.13
C GLN A 53 -4.03 -13.66 -0.09
N LEU A 54 -3.36 -12.90 0.78
CA LEU A 54 -1.91 -12.99 0.96
C LEU A 54 -1.51 -14.33 1.61
N GLY A 55 -2.41 -14.96 2.37
CA GLY A 55 -2.18 -16.24 3.04
C GLY A 55 -0.98 -16.23 3.99
N ASP A 56 -0.48 -17.43 4.33
CA ASP A 56 0.68 -17.62 5.21
C ASP A 56 2.03 -17.38 4.50
N ASN A 57 2.11 -16.27 3.76
CA ASN A 57 3.33 -15.86 3.09
C ASN A 57 4.31 -15.27 4.12
N HIS A 58 5.30 -16.07 4.51
CA HIS A 58 6.26 -15.76 5.57
C HIS A 58 7.18 -14.55 5.31
N GLN A 59 7.08 -13.93 4.14
CA GLN A 59 7.89 -12.79 3.70
C GLN A 59 7.39 -11.44 4.25
N PHE A 60 6.12 -11.36 4.65
CA PHE A 60 5.50 -10.11 5.10
C PHE A 60 5.19 -10.17 6.60
N MET A 61 5.43 -9.05 7.29
CA MET A 61 4.93 -8.79 8.63
C MET A 61 3.73 -7.86 8.52
N VAL A 62 2.70 -8.14 9.31
CA VAL A 62 1.44 -7.41 9.29
C VAL A 62 1.30 -6.65 10.61
N GLU A 63 1.20 -5.34 10.50
CA GLU A 63 0.95 -4.43 11.62
C GLU A 63 -0.47 -3.87 11.52
N ASN A 64 -1.09 -3.49 12.64
CA ASN A 64 -2.38 -2.80 12.60
C ASN A 64 -2.20 -1.41 11.99
N GLY A 65 -3.02 -1.08 10.99
CA GLY A 65 -2.87 0.15 10.21
C GLY A 65 -3.53 1.38 10.83
N ASN A 66 -4.49 1.18 11.74
CA ASN A 66 -5.32 2.21 12.37
C ASN A 66 -5.87 3.25 11.38
N GLY A 67 -6.25 2.82 10.18
CA GLY A 67 -6.73 3.70 9.11
C GLY A 67 -7.96 4.54 9.49
N GLN A 68 -8.77 4.06 10.45
CA GLN A 68 -9.97 4.73 10.96
C GLN A 68 -9.68 6.05 11.70
N GLU A 69 -8.49 6.21 12.29
CA GLU A 69 -8.10 7.45 12.96
C GLU A 69 -7.78 8.56 11.96
N ARG A 70 -7.30 8.17 10.77
CA ARG A 70 -6.78 9.10 9.75
C ARG A 70 -7.78 9.42 8.65
N ASN A 71 -8.84 8.63 8.50
CA ASN A 71 -9.81 8.80 7.43
C ASN A 71 -11.23 8.44 7.89
N GLU A 72 -12.14 9.39 7.69
CA GLU A 72 -13.54 9.29 8.11
C GLU A 72 -14.31 8.20 7.36
N TYR A 73 -14.07 8.03 6.05
CA TYR A 73 -14.72 6.99 5.25
C TYR A 73 -14.43 5.59 5.81
N LEU A 74 -13.19 5.34 6.24
CA LEU A 74 -12.80 4.06 6.84
C LEU A 74 -13.44 3.85 8.22
N ARG A 75 -13.62 4.93 8.99
CA ARG A 75 -14.28 4.91 10.30
C ARG A 75 -15.77 4.61 10.17
N GLU A 76 -16.48 5.32 9.30
CA GLU A 76 -17.92 5.12 9.07
C GLU A 76 -18.25 3.72 8.58
N LYS A 77 -17.41 3.18 7.68
CA LYS A 77 -17.57 1.84 7.12
C LYS A 77 -17.01 0.73 8.01
N ASN A 78 -16.44 1.07 9.18
CA ASN A 78 -15.81 0.14 10.13
C ASN A 78 -14.82 -0.83 9.46
N ILE A 79 -13.97 -0.30 8.57
CA ILE A 79 -13.06 -1.13 7.78
C ILE A 79 -11.79 -1.42 8.59
N GLU A 80 -11.48 -2.70 8.76
CA GLU A 80 -10.22 -3.16 9.35
C GLU A 80 -9.07 -2.98 8.35
N THR A 81 -7.98 -2.40 8.83
CA THR A 81 -6.85 -2.01 8.00
C THR A 81 -5.52 -2.45 8.60
N PHE A 82 -4.59 -2.80 7.72
CA PHE A 82 -3.29 -3.36 8.10
C PHE A 82 -2.19 -2.72 7.27
N ILE A 83 -0.98 -2.68 7.84
CA ILE A 83 0.20 -2.18 7.15
C ILE A 83 1.16 -3.34 6.97
N LEU A 84 1.66 -3.48 5.75
CA LEU A 84 2.68 -4.47 5.43
C LEU A 84 4.09 -3.89 5.60
N SER A 85 4.92 -4.66 6.27
CA SER A 85 6.36 -4.45 6.40
C SER A 85 7.08 -5.70 5.88
N VAL A 86 8.12 -5.54 5.07
CA VAL A 86 8.91 -6.69 4.57
C VAL A 86 9.81 -7.18 5.70
N LYS A 87 9.89 -8.51 5.91
CA LYS A 87 11.00 -9.09 6.69
C LYS A 87 12.26 -8.88 5.86
N GLN A 88 13.09 -7.90 6.25
CA GLN A 88 14.30 -7.54 5.53
C GLN A 88 15.06 -8.78 5.02
N PRO A 89 15.43 -8.89 3.73
CA PRO A 89 16.71 -9.50 3.42
C PRO A 89 17.80 -8.52 3.87
N ILE A 90 18.80 -9.06 4.55
CA ILE A 90 19.93 -8.38 5.19
C ILE A 90 20.62 -7.34 4.27
N SER A 91 20.94 -6.17 4.84
CA SER A 91 22.08 -5.27 4.54
C SER A 91 22.06 -4.41 3.26
N GLN A 92 21.78 -3.11 3.43
CA GLN A 92 22.63 -2.09 2.83
C GLN A 92 23.83 -1.88 3.77
N LYS A 93 24.91 -2.63 3.56
CA LYS A 93 26.24 -2.18 3.97
C LYS A 93 26.43 -0.83 3.30
N SER A 94 26.47 0.22 4.10
CA SER A 94 27.06 1.49 3.67
C SER A 94 28.48 1.20 3.21
N VAL A 95 28.61 1.02 1.90
CA VAL A 95 29.86 1.16 1.17
C VAL A 95 30.16 2.66 1.28
N ASN A 96 30.99 3.04 2.24
CA ASN A 96 31.80 4.25 2.16
C ASN A 96 33.09 4.03 2.95
N ASN A 97 34.09 3.58 2.18
CA ASN A 97 35.51 3.60 2.46
C ASN A 97 35.92 4.86 3.23
N SER A 98 36.25 4.72 4.51
CA SER A 98 37.16 5.63 5.22
C SER A 98 38.63 5.35 4.86
N LYS A 99 38.93 5.09 3.57
CA LYS A 99 40.28 5.13 3.01
C LYS A 99 40.55 6.50 2.39
N MET A 100 40.61 7.53 3.24
CA MET A 100 41.41 8.74 3.04
C MET A 100 41.88 9.26 4.40
N ARG A 101 42.64 8.41 5.10
CA ARG A 101 43.68 8.84 6.06
C ARG A 101 44.97 8.17 5.64
N ALA A 102 45.53 8.68 4.54
CA ALA A 102 46.96 8.57 4.29
C ALA A 102 47.59 9.85 4.86
N SER A 103 48.05 9.75 6.09
CA SER A 103 48.94 10.70 6.73
C SER A 103 49.92 9.88 7.57
N GLU A 104 51.04 9.53 6.96
CA GLU A 104 52.40 9.43 7.52
C GLU A 104 53.37 9.01 6.40
#